data_AF-A0AAX4FW34-F1
#
_entry.id   AF-A0AAX4FW34-F1
#
_cell.length_a   1.000
_cell.length_b   1.000
_cell.length_c   1.000
_cell.angle_alpha   90.00
_cell.angle_beta   90.00
_cell.angle_gamma   90.00
#
_symmetry.space_group_name_H-M   'P 1'
#
loop_
_entity.id
_entity.type
_entity.pdbx_description
1 polymer ?
#
loop_
_entity_poly.entity_id
_entity_poly.type
_entity_poly.pdbx_seq_one_letter_code
_entity_poly.pdbx_strand_id
1 'polypeptide(L)'
;MKGAKALARAVCRAADRFYTVPGYPVSEVAALTGAVITTNEKVALECALGDSLSGRRAAVIVKHVGLNACADPLVHATAQGLLAGVVIVVGDDIRVTGSDVAGDSRYYGEVAWAPVFEPDGKTLGPAVEAAFEASETFSRVAILRVTPDLLDADVPEPSIQRNDLKGSLADPDLTMAGRAVAADRRTAAMFAWARSSPLNRFHPVIAYPPPADAGVLASLPEERGRPFLREHRFLAPPDAAMEPQRFSTRGFSRTFCRDCPFHPALRILQERGMQAVCDAGCSILAMNPPYRIGVAAYGLGSSVAVAATGPRVALIGDYALLHSGLNALIDVYERGLPLLCIVFANRRMGMTGGHPVPEILRYITWADPVVCAADDATALRHALVLPEDGPRTVVIEGVCPEGGRHVAMEYRDL
;
A
#
# COMPACT_ATOMS: atom_id res chain seq x y z
N MET A 1 -22.17 -17.88 -17.61
CA MET A 1 -21.11 -18.53 -16.80
C MET A 1 -21.22 -18.00 -15.38
N LYS A 2 -20.73 -18.72 -14.36
CA LYS A 2 -20.78 -18.20 -12.99
C LYS A 2 -19.97 -16.91 -12.82
N GLY A 3 -20.50 -15.99 -12.01
CA GLY A 3 -19.90 -14.69 -11.73
C GLY A 3 -18.49 -14.79 -11.16
N ALA A 4 -18.21 -15.74 -10.28
CA ALA A 4 -16.86 -16.00 -9.77
C ALA A 4 -15.85 -16.28 -10.90
N LYS A 5 -16.25 -17.13 -11.86
CA LYS A 5 -15.42 -17.47 -13.03
C LYS A 5 -15.28 -16.29 -14.00
N ALA A 6 -16.32 -15.50 -14.18
CA ALA A 6 -16.24 -14.26 -14.96
C ALA A 6 -15.29 -13.25 -14.30
N LEU A 7 -15.40 -13.03 -12.99
CA LEU A 7 -14.54 -12.13 -12.23
C LEU A 7 -13.07 -12.53 -12.33
N ALA A 8 -12.77 -13.80 -12.08
CA ALA A 8 -11.41 -14.32 -12.20
C ALA A 8 -10.83 -14.08 -13.60
N ARG A 9 -11.61 -14.33 -14.67
CA ARG A 9 -11.17 -14.05 -16.05
C ARG A 9 -10.92 -12.57 -16.31
N ALA A 10 -11.81 -11.69 -15.84
CA ALA A 10 -11.65 -10.25 -16.03
C ALA A 10 -10.40 -9.75 -15.30
N VAL A 11 -10.20 -10.15 -14.04
CA VAL A 11 -9.02 -9.80 -13.23
C VAL A 11 -7.74 -10.33 -13.87
N CYS A 12 -7.72 -11.59 -14.35
CA CYS A 12 -6.57 -12.16 -15.06
C CYS A 12 -6.18 -11.42 -16.35
N ARG A 13 -7.16 -10.80 -17.02
CA ARG A 13 -6.91 -10.02 -18.24
C ARG A 13 -6.45 -8.58 -17.93
N ALA A 14 -6.74 -8.07 -16.74
CA ALA A 14 -6.47 -6.69 -16.35
C ALA A 14 -5.13 -6.51 -15.59
N ALA A 15 -4.68 -7.54 -14.87
CA ALA A 15 -3.51 -7.47 -13.98
C ALA A 15 -2.43 -8.52 -14.28
N ASP A 16 -1.22 -8.26 -13.77
CA ASP A 16 -0.04 -9.10 -13.99
C ASP A 16 0.31 -9.97 -12.77
N ARG A 17 -0.21 -9.60 -11.60
CA ARG A 17 0.07 -10.21 -10.30
C ARG A 17 -1.18 -10.31 -9.45
N PHE A 18 -1.28 -11.40 -8.68
CA PHE A 18 -2.47 -11.73 -7.90
C PHE A 18 -2.04 -12.25 -6.52
N TYR A 19 -2.59 -11.65 -5.47
CA TYR A 19 -2.33 -12.04 -4.08
C TYR A 19 -3.65 -12.29 -3.34
N THR A 20 -3.63 -13.16 -2.34
CA THR A 20 -4.83 -13.50 -1.58
C THR A 20 -4.52 -13.97 -0.17
N VAL A 21 -5.48 -13.79 0.72
CA VAL A 21 -5.71 -14.69 1.84
C VAL A 21 -7.11 -15.26 1.62
N PRO A 22 -7.25 -16.59 1.38
CA PRO A 22 -8.52 -17.17 1.00
C PRO A 22 -9.60 -16.93 2.06
N GLY A 23 -10.79 -16.56 1.61
CA GLY A 23 -11.94 -16.35 2.47
C GLY A 23 -13.24 -16.26 1.67
N TYR A 24 -14.31 -16.81 2.23
CA TYR A 24 -15.64 -16.65 1.64
C TYR A 24 -16.00 -15.15 1.54
N PRO A 25 -16.58 -14.67 0.43
CA PRO A 25 -17.07 -15.45 -0.73
C PRO A 25 -16.10 -15.54 -1.92
N VAL A 26 -14.86 -15.07 -1.80
CA VAL A 26 -13.94 -14.91 -2.95
C VAL A 26 -12.91 -16.04 -3.09
N SER A 27 -12.97 -17.08 -2.26
CA SER A 27 -12.04 -18.22 -2.32
C SER A 27 -11.97 -18.87 -3.72
N GLU A 28 -13.10 -19.05 -4.41
CA GLU A 28 -13.10 -19.60 -5.78
C GLU A 28 -12.41 -18.65 -6.77
N VAL A 29 -12.64 -17.35 -6.65
CA VAL A 29 -12.01 -16.33 -7.51
C VAL A 29 -10.49 -16.35 -7.31
N ALA A 30 -10.04 -16.42 -6.06
CA ALA A 30 -8.62 -16.52 -5.73
C ALA A 30 -7.98 -17.79 -6.31
N ALA A 31 -8.65 -18.94 -6.21
CA ALA A 31 -8.16 -20.19 -6.80
C ALA A 31 -8.09 -20.13 -8.34
N LEU A 32 -9.12 -19.57 -8.99
CA LEU A 32 -9.19 -19.46 -10.45
C LEU A 32 -8.19 -18.46 -11.06
N THR A 33 -7.73 -17.48 -10.28
CA THR A 33 -6.68 -16.54 -10.71
C THR A 33 -5.27 -17.07 -10.46
N GLY A 34 -5.12 -18.16 -9.71
CA GLY A 34 -3.81 -18.63 -9.25
C GLY A 34 -3.14 -17.64 -8.31
N ALA A 35 -3.93 -16.91 -7.51
CA ALA A 35 -3.40 -15.90 -6.60
C ALA A 35 -2.45 -16.51 -5.57
N VAL A 36 -1.32 -15.84 -5.35
CA VAL A 36 -0.32 -16.24 -4.36
C VAL A 36 -0.91 -16.03 -2.97
N ILE A 37 -0.95 -17.11 -2.18
CA ILE A 37 -1.35 -17.03 -0.77
C ILE A 37 -0.20 -16.39 0.01
N THR A 38 -0.49 -15.29 0.70
CA THR A 38 0.47 -14.62 1.58
C THR A 38 0.16 -14.91 3.05
N THR A 39 1.12 -14.61 3.92
CA THR A 39 1.00 -14.83 5.37
C THR A 39 -0.20 -14.10 5.98
N ASN A 40 -0.54 -12.90 5.50
CA ASN A 40 -1.78 -12.19 5.82
C ASN A 40 -2.16 -11.18 4.70
N GLU A 41 -3.29 -10.50 4.85
CA GLU A 41 -3.81 -9.55 3.85
C GLU A 41 -3.01 -8.25 3.75
N LYS A 42 -2.42 -7.79 4.87
CA LYS A 42 -1.51 -6.64 4.88
C LYS A 42 -0.30 -6.91 3.96
N VAL A 43 0.32 -8.08 4.10
CA VAL A 43 1.43 -8.55 3.24
C VAL A 43 0.97 -8.66 1.78
N ALA A 44 -0.24 -9.15 1.52
CA ALA A 44 -0.78 -9.22 0.15
C ALA A 44 -0.82 -7.84 -0.52
N LEU A 45 -1.33 -6.82 0.19
CA LEU A 45 -1.39 -5.45 -0.32
C LEU A 45 -0.01 -4.81 -0.44
N GLU A 46 0.89 -5.08 0.49
CA GLU A 46 2.28 -4.59 0.43
C GLU A 46 3.04 -5.17 -0.77
N CYS A 47 2.91 -6.48 -1.03
CA CYS A 47 3.47 -7.10 -2.23
C CYS A 47 2.88 -6.48 -3.51
N ALA A 48 1.58 -6.21 -3.55
CA ALA A 48 0.93 -5.55 -4.69
C ALA A 48 1.44 -4.10 -4.90
N LEU A 49 1.68 -3.36 -3.82
CA LEU A 49 2.30 -2.03 -3.88
C LEU A 49 3.75 -2.10 -4.37
N GLY A 50 4.52 -3.13 -3.98
CA GLY A 50 5.86 -3.36 -4.51
C GLY A 50 5.88 -3.70 -6.00
N ASP A 51 4.92 -4.51 -6.47
CA ASP A 51 4.74 -4.77 -7.90
C ASP A 51 4.36 -3.51 -8.66
N SER A 52 3.52 -2.65 -8.06
CA SER A 52 3.20 -1.35 -8.62
C SER A 52 4.45 -0.49 -8.80
N LEU A 53 5.35 -0.43 -7.80
CA LEU A 53 6.65 0.26 -7.93
C LEU A 53 7.51 -0.30 -9.07
N SER A 54 7.32 -1.58 -9.42
CA SER A 54 7.97 -2.24 -10.56
C SER A 54 7.22 -2.07 -11.89
N GLY A 55 6.15 -1.26 -11.93
CA GLY A 55 5.34 -1.02 -13.13
C GLY A 55 4.41 -2.18 -13.52
N ARG A 56 4.05 -3.06 -12.58
CA ARG A 56 3.15 -4.20 -12.82
C ARG A 56 1.81 -3.96 -12.13
N ARG A 57 0.70 -4.18 -12.84
CA ARG A 57 -0.64 -4.13 -12.24
C ARG A 57 -0.83 -5.32 -11.31
N ALA A 58 -1.42 -5.08 -10.14
CA ALA A 58 -1.63 -6.12 -9.14
C ALA A 58 -3.05 -6.12 -8.60
N ALA A 59 -3.61 -7.32 -8.39
CA ALA A 59 -4.89 -7.52 -7.73
C ALA A 59 -4.71 -8.24 -6.39
N VAL A 60 -5.41 -7.78 -5.36
CA VAL A 60 -5.48 -8.41 -4.04
C VAL A 60 -6.90 -8.92 -3.83
N ILE A 61 -7.07 -10.23 -3.62
CA ILE A 61 -8.39 -10.88 -3.55
C ILE A 61 -8.61 -11.35 -2.11
N VAL A 62 -9.51 -10.68 -1.39
CA VAL A 62 -9.73 -10.91 0.05
C VAL A 62 -11.21 -10.73 0.40
N LYS A 63 -11.65 -11.31 1.52
CA LYS A 63 -12.96 -10.97 2.10
C LYS A 63 -12.91 -9.63 2.85
N HIS A 64 -14.07 -9.02 3.07
CA HIS A 64 -14.20 -7.76 3.81
C HIS A 64 -13.49 -7.72 5.17
N VAL A 65 -13.46 -8.82 5.93
CA VAL A 65 -12.72 -8.87 7.21
C VAL A 65 -11.22 -8.65 7.00
N GLY A 66 -10.67 -9.21 5.93
CA GLY A 66 -9.25 -9.06 5.58
C GLY A 66 -8.89 -7.63 5.18
N LEU A 67 -9.84 -6.85 4.65
CA LEU A 67 -9.65 -5.44 4.35
C LEU A 67 -9.32 -4.61 5.61
N ASN A 68 -9.73 -5.07 6.80
CA ASN A 68 -9.34 -4.45 8.07
C ASN A 68 -7.82 -4.48 8.28
N ALA A 69 -7.17 -5.60 7.95
CA ALA A 69 -5.71 -5.71 8.05
C ALA A 69 -4.99 -4.86 6.98
N CYS A 70 -5.62 -4.65 5.83
CA CYS A 70 -5.11 -3.79 4.75
C CYS A 70 -5.22 -2.30 5.05
N ALA A 71 -5.98 -1.87 6.06
CA ALA A 71 -6.34 -0.47 6.27
C ALA A 71 -5.12 0.47 6.37
N ASP A 72 -4.09 0.04 7.11
CA ASP A 72 -2.85 0.80 7.31
C ASP A 72 -2.12 1.10 5.97
N PRO A 73 -1.65 0.10 5.20
CA PRO A 73 -1.00 0.38 3.92
C PRO A 73 -1.94 1.00 2.89
N LEU A 74 -3.24 0.72 2.94
CA LEU A 74 -4.25 1.34 2.07
C LEU A 74 -4.33 2.86 2.27
N VAL A 75 -4.38 3.33 3.53
CA VAL A 75 -4.40 4.77 3.85
C VAL A 75 -3.05 5.41 3.54
N HIS A 76 -1.93 4.74 3.84
CA HIS A 76 -0.61 5.29 3.54
C HIS A 76 -0.36 5.44 2.03
N ALA A 77 -0.87 4.51 1.20
CA ALA A 77 -0.78 4.60 -0.26
C ALA A 77 -1.44 5.87 -0.82
N THR A 78 -2.40 6.46 -0.11
CA THR A 78 -3.04 7.72 -0.50
C THR A 78 -2.08 8.91 -0.41
N ALA A 79 -1.22 8.99 0.60
CA ALA A 79 -0.21 10.04 0.65
C ALA A 79 1.00 9.71 -0.24
N GLN A 80 1.36 8.43 -0.37
CA GLN A 80 2.56 7.99 -1.07
C GLN A 80 2.39 7.89 -2.60
N GLY A 81 1.21 7.50 -3.08
CA GLY A 81 0.96 7.19 -4.48
C GLY A 81 1.43 5.78 -4.89
N LEU A 82 1.24 5.47 -6.17
CA LEU A 82 1.61 4.20 -6.81
C LEU A 82 1.93 4.44 -8.30
N LEU A 83 2.61 3.51 -8.98
CA LEU A 83 3.04 3.70 -10.39
C LEU A 83 2.20 2.89 -11.39
N ALA A 84 1.87 1.64 -11.09
CA ALA A 84 0.91 0.82 -11.84
C ALA A 84 -0.31 0.46 -10.98
N GLY A 85 -1.46 0.23 -11.60
CA GLY A 85 -2.72 0.10 -10.87
C GLY A 85 -2.74 -1.06 -9.86
N VAL A 86 -3.29 -0.80 -8.68
CA VAL A 86 -3.54 -1.79 -7.63
C VAL A 86 -5.02 -1.81 -7.30
N VAL A 87 -5.65 -2.97 -7.46
CA VAL A 87 -7.08 -3.18 -7.17
C VAL A 87 -7.25 -4.23 -6.07
N ILE A 88 -7.96 -3.89 -5.00
CA ILE A 88 -8.42 -4.87 -4.02
C ILE A 88 -9.81 -5.35 -4.44
N VAL A 89 -9.93 -6.61 -4.83
CA VAL A 89 -11.19 -7.30 -5.03
C VAL A 89 -11.69 -7.79 -3.68
N VAL A 90 -12.76 -7.17 -3.18
CA VAL A 90 -13.26 -7.41 -1.83
C VAL A 90 -14.60 -8.15 -1.88
N GLY A 91 -14.62 -9.35 -1.29
CA GLY A 91 -15.82 -10.13 -1.09
C GLY A 91 -16.59 -9.72 0.17
N ASP A 92 -17.70 -9.03 0.00
CA ASP A 92 -18.60 -8.64 1.07
C ASP A 92 -19.65 -9.74 1.32
N ASP A 93 -19.56 -10.42 2.45
CA ASP A 93 -20.59 -11.36 2.92
C ASP A 93 -21.60 -10.60 3.77
N ILE A 94 -22.46 -9.86 3.08
CA ILE A 94 -23.46 -8.96 3.68
C ILE A 94 -24.45 -9.72 4.57
N ARG A 95 -24.74 -10.98 4.22
CA ARG A 95 -25.70 -11.82 4.93
C ARG A 95 -25.05 -12.64 6.05
N VAL A 96 -23.75 -12.49 6.28
CA VAL A 96 -23.00 -13.19 7.34
C VAL A 96 -23.19 -14.71 7.23
N THR A 97 -23.07 -15.23 6.01
CA THR A 97 -23.22 -16.65 5.68
C THR A 97 -21.96 -17.47 5.90
N GLY A 98 -20.78 -16.84 5.78
CA GLY A 98 -19.46 -17.44 5.95
C GLY A 98 -18.46 -16.54 6.70
N SER A 99 -18.94 -15.48 7.34
CA SER A 99 -18.14 -14.56 8.17
C SER A 99 -18.69 -14.49 9.60
N ASP A 100 -17.84 -14.07 10.54
CA ASP A 100 -18.24 -13.84 11.94
C ASP A 100 -18.95 -12.51 12.15
N VAL A 101 -18.75 -11.56 11.21
CA VAL A 101 -19.32 -10.21 11.25
C VAL A 101 -19.82 -9.81 9.87
N ALA A 102 -20.84 -8.96 9.84
CA ALA A 102 -21.18 -8.23 8.62
C ALA A 102 -20.11 -7.16 8.37
N GLY A 103 -19.68 -7.01 7.12
CA GLY A 103 -18.82 -5.93 6.68
C GLY A 103 -19.37 -5.24 5.45
N ASP A 104 -18.93 -4.01 5.25
CA ASP A 104 -19.26 -3.20 4.08
C ASP A 104 -18.00 -2.46 3.62
N SER A 105 -17.40 -2.94 2.53
CA SER A 105 -16.11 -2.43 2.06
C SER A 105 -16.19 -0.99 1.53
N ARG A 106 -17.39 -0.45 1.28
CA ARG A 106 -17.57 0.91 0.75
C ARG A 106 -17.04 1.98 1.70
N TYR A 107 -17.13 1.75 3.02
CA TYR A 107 -16.62 2.67 4.04
C TYR A 107 -15.10 2.82 4.00
N TYR A 108 -14.37 1.81 3.51
CA TYR A 108 -12.92 1.93 3.30
C TYR A 108 -12.58 2.90 2.16
N GLY A 109 -13.49 3.11 1.22
CA GLY A 109 -13.37 4.17 0.23
C GLY A 109 -13.23 5.55 0.88
N GLU A 110 -14.00 5.82 1.93
CA GLU A 110 -13.95 7.07 2.66
C GLU A 110 -12.74 7.16 3.60
N VAL A 111 -12.46 6.09 4.36
CA VAL A 111 -11.30 6.02 5.27
C VAL A 111 -9.98 6.26 4.52
N ALA A 112 -9.84 5.67 3.33
CA ALA A 112 -8.62 5.75 2.54
C ALA A 112 -8.65 6.78 1.41
N TRP A 113 -9.80 7.44 1.16
CA TRP A 113 -10.03 8.23 -0.05
C TRP A 113 -9.72 7.46 -1.33
N ALA A 114 -10.18 6.22 -1.39
CA ALA A 114 -9.96 5.25 -2.45
C ALA A 114 -11.23 5.07 -3.31
N PRO A 115 -11.13 5.01 -4.65
CA PRO A 115 -12.31 4.80 -5.48
C PRO A 115 -12.86 3.38 -5.26
N VAL A 116 -14.18 3.28 -5.07
CA VAL A 116 -14.89 2.01 -4.86
C VAL A 116 -15.84 1.76 -6.02
N PHE A 117 -15.75 0.59 -6.62
CA PHE A 117 -16.58 0.14 -7.73
C PHE A 117 -17.43 -1.04 -7.30
N GLU A 118 -18.71 -1.00 -7.67
CA GLU A 118 -19.65 -2.09 -7.46
C GLU A 118 -20.26 -2.51 -8.81
N PRO A 119 -19.75 -3.59 -9.43
CA PRO A 119 -20.28 -4.10 -10.68
C PRO A 119 -21.57 -4.90 -10.49
N ASP A 120 -22.32 -5.02 -11.58
CA ASP A 120 -23.35 -6.04 -11.74
C ASP A 120 -22.91 -7.13 -12.75
N GLY A 121 -23.80 -8.09 -13.03
CA GLY A 121 -23.50 -9.18 -13.95
C GLY A 121 -23.17 -8.74 -15.37
N LYS A 122 -23.68 -7.60 -15.84
CA LYS A 122 -23.44 -7.11 -17.21
C LYS A 122 -22.16 -6.28 -17.33
N THR A 123 -21.67 -5.77 -16.21
CA THR A 123 -20.68 -4.67 -16.19
C THR A 123 -19.38 -5.02 -15.50
N LEU A 124 -19.26 -6.28 -15.07
CA LEU A 124 -18.10 -6.84 -14.40
C LEU A 124 -16.78 -6.54 -15.14
N GLY A 125 -16.69 -6.80 -16.44
CA GLY A 125 -15.47 -6.57 -17.24
C GLY A 125 -15.07 -5.08 -17.29
N PRO A 126 -15.96 -4.19 -17.75
CA PRO A 126 -15.72 -2.75 -17.74
C PRO A 126 -15.38 -2.16 -16.36
N ALA A 127 -16.03 -2.64 -15.29
CA ALA A 127 -15.77 -2.16 -13.94
C ALA A 127 -14.38 -2.57 -13.41
N VAL A 128 -13.92 -3.79 -13.74
CA VAL A 128 -12.56 -4.23 -13.39
C VAL A 128 -11.53 -3.32 -14.05
N GLU A 129 -11.65 -3.05 -15.35
CA GLU A 129 -10.70 -2.17 -16.05
C GLU A 129 -10.77 -0.73 -15.51
N ALA A 130 -11.98 -0.19 -15.35
CA ALA A 130 -12.17 1.15 -14.81
C ALA A 130 -11.57 1.31 -13.40
N ALA A 131 -11.56 0.25 -12.59
CA ALA A 131 -10.90 0.26 -11.29
C ALA A 131 -9.38 0.39 -11.42
N PHE A 132 -8.74 -0.29 -12.37
CA PHE A 132 -7.32 -0.11 -12.66
C PHE A 132 -7.00 1.27 -13.24
N GLU A 133 -7.80 1.75 -14.20
CA GLU A 133 -7.63 3.08 -14.78
C GLU A 133 -7.76 4.19 -13.72
N ALA A 134 -8.76 4.08 -12.83
CA ALA A 134 -8.92 5.02 -11.72
C ALA A 134 -7.77 4.91 -10.73
N SER A 135 -7.31 3.69 -10.44
CA SER A 135 -6.15 3.46 -9.56
C SER A 135 -4.92 4.22 -10.06
N GLU A 136 -4.64 4.13 -11.36
CA GLU A 136 -3.50 4.81 -11.99
C GLU A 136 -3.72 6.31 -12.08
N THR A 137 -4.87 6.74 -12.61
CA THR A 137 -5.23 8.16 -12.80
C THR A 137 -5.13 8.95 -11.49
N PHE A 138 -5.63 8.37 -10.39
CA PHE A 138 -5.61 9.04 -9.09
C PHE A 138 -4.42 8.63 -8.23
N SER A 139 -3.57 7.70 -8.69
CA SER A 139 -2.46 7.14 -7.91
C SER A 139 -2.95 6.65 -6.53
N ARG A 140 -4.00 5.85 -6.55
CA ARG A 140 -4.74 5.32 -5.39
C ARG A 140 -4.93 3.83 -5.55
N VAL A 141 -4.89 3.07 -4.47
CA VAL A 141 -5.46 1.71 -4.52
C VAL A 141 -6.97 1.84 -4.76
N ALA A 142 -7.50 1.09 -5.70
CA ALA A 142 -8.94 1.04 -5.96
C ALA A 142 -9.57 -0.20 -5.30
N ILE A 143 -10.84 -0.12 -4.94
CA ILE A 143 -11.59 -1.21 -4.34
C ILE A 143 -12.66 -1.66 -5.33
N LEU A 144 -12.68 -2.94 -5.66
CA LEU A 144 -13.75 -3.58 -6.43
C LEU A 144 -14.56 -4.47 -5.48
N ARG A 145 -15.74 -4.00 -5.10
CA ARG A 145 -16.63 -4.72 -4.18
C ARG A 145 -17.46 -5.75 -4.94
N VAL A 146 -17.51 -6.98 -4.44
CA VAL A 146 -18.37 -8.04 -4.98
C VAL A 146 -19.10 -8.77 -3.86
N THR A 147 -20.25 -9.36 -4.17
CA THR A 147 -21.14 -10.02 -3.21
C THR A 147 -21.46 -11.45 -3.66
N PRO A 148 -21.84 -12.37 -2.76
CA PRO A 148 -22.20 -13.74 -3.12
C PRO A 148 -23.23 -13.80 -4.26
N ASP A 149 -24.24 -12.93 -4.23
CA ASP A 149 -25.28 -12.86 -5.26
C ASP A 149 -24.70 -12.62 -6.67
N LEU A 150 -23.67 -11.79 -6.81
CA LEU A 150 -22.99 -11.59 -8.10
C LEU A 150 -22.14 -12.79 -8.47
N LEU A 151 -21.41 -13.35 -7.50
CA LEU A 151 -20.48 -14.45 -7.73
C LEU A 151 -21.21 -15.75 -8.15
N ASP A 152 -22.39 -15.99 -7.59
CA ASP A 152 -23.24 -17.17 -7.86
C ASP A 152 -24.15 -17.00 -9.09
N ALA A 153 -24.37 -15.76 -9.54
CA ALA A 153 -25.21 -15.46 -10.68
C ALA A 153 -24.62 -16.00 -11.99
N ASP A 154 -25.51 -16.32 -12.93
CA ASP A 154 -25.14 -16.56 -14.31
C ASP A 154 -25.00 -15.23 -15.06
N VAL A 155 -23.76 -14.92 -15.42
CA VAL A 155 -23.38 -13.67 -16.07
C VAL A 155 -22.83 -13.93 -17.49
N PRO A 156 -22.91 -12.94 -18.39
CA PRO A 156 -22.21 -12.98 -19.67
C PRO A 156 -20.69 -13.15 -19.50
N GLU A 157 -20.02 -13.60 -20.55
CA GLU A 157 -18.56 -13.56 -20.57
C GLU A 157 -18.10 -12.09 -20.55
N PRO A 158 -17.18 -11.69 -19.65
CA PRO A 158 -16.76 -10.31 -19.54
C PRO A 158 -15.93 -9.90 -20.76
N SER A 159 -16.40 -8.85 -21.43
CA SER A 159 -15.57 -8.09 -22.37
C SER A 159 -14.69 -7.13 -21.57
N ILE A 160 -13.38 -7.17 -21.82
CA ILE A 160 -12.42 -6.29 -21.17
C ILE A 160 -11.38 -5.86 -22.21
N GLN A 161 -11.12 -4.56 -22.25
CA GLN A 161 -10.09 -3.96 -23.08
C GLN A 161 -9.09 -3.30 -22.14
N ARG A 162 -7.97 -3.99 -21.91
CA ARG A 162 -6.90 -3.50 -21.04
C ARG A 162 -6.32 -2.21 -21.59
N ASN A 163 -6.21 -1.20 -20.74
CA ASN A 163 -5.66 0.11 -21.05
C ASN A 163 -4.71 0.54 -19.93
N ASP A 164 -3.41 0.25 -20.11
CA ASP A 164 -2.39 0.53 -19.10
C ASP A 164 -2.06 2.04 -19.04
N LEU A 165 -2.59 2.72 -18.02
CA LEU A 165 -2.21 4.08 -17.68
C LEU A 165 -1.02 4.07 -16.70
N LYS A 166 -0.62 5.24 -16.21
CA LYS A 166 0.47 5.38 -15.25
C LYS A 166 0.05 6.26 -14.09
N GLY A 167 0.34 5.80 -12.89
CA GLY A 167 0.29 6.59 -11.69
C GLY A 167 1.57 7.39 -11.44
N SER A 168 1.62 8.01 -10.27
CA SER A 168 2.75 8.80 -9.79
C SER A 168 2.95 8.59 -8.29
N LEU A 169 4.21 8.55 -7.87
CA LEU A 169 4.56 8.70 -6.46
C LEU A 169 4.48 10.16 -6.05
N ALA A 170 4.35 10.39 -4.75
CA ALA A 170 4.38 11.72 -4.20
C ALA A 170 5.79 12.35 -4.34
N ASP A 171 5.79 13.59 -4.82
CA ASP A 171 6.99 14.37 -5.10
C ASP A 171 7.95 14.38 -3.89
N PRO A 172 9.22 13.95 -4.06
CA PRO A 172 10.23 13.91 -3.01
C PRO A 172 10.47 15.24 -2.29
N ASP A 173 10.18 16.38 -2.93
CA ASP A 173 10.33 17.71 -2.33
C ASP A 173 9.13 18.11 -1.45
N LEU A 174 8.03 17.35 -1.45
CA LEU A 174 6.89 17.63 -0.56
C LEU A 174 7.18 17.22 0.89
N THR A 175 6.84 18.13 1.81
CA THR A 175 6.75 17.77 3.23
C THR A 175 5.60 16.80 3.46
N MET A 176 5.53 16.12 4.60
CA MET A 176 4.38 15.25 4.91
C MET A 176 3.05 16.01 4.86
N ALA A 177 3.02 17.27 5.33
CA ALA A 177 1.85 18.13 5.21
C ALA A 177 1.55 18.48 3.74
N GLY A 178 2.58 18.75 2.93
CA GLY A 178 2.41 18.94 1.48
C GLY A 178 1.87 17.70 0.77
N ARG A 179 2.33 16.50 1.16
CA ARG A 179 1.82 15.23 0.62
C ARG A 179 0.34 15.03 0.95
N ALA A 180 -0.10 15.39 2.15
CA ALA A 180 -1.52 15.36 2.53
C ALA A 180 -2.35 16.30 1.66
N VAL A 181 -1.93 17.56 1.48
CA VAL A 181 -2.64 18.53 0.62
C VAL A 181 -2.64 18.08 -0.85
N ALA A 182 -1.54 17.52 -1.35
CA ALA A 182 -1.47 16.98 -2.71
C ALA A 182 -2.39 15.76 -2.88
N ALA A 183 -2.54 14.94 -1.84
CA ALA A 183 -3.50 13.84 -1.81
C ALA A 183 -4.94 14.37 -1.85
N ASP A 184 -5.28 15.40 -1.09
CA ASP A 184 -6.61 16.03 -1.11
C ASP A 184 -6.98 16.57 -2.48
N ARG A 185 -6.03 17.18 -3.21
CA ARG A 185 -6.25 17.62 -4.60
C ARG A 185 -6.63 16.47 -5.52
N ARG A 186 -5.94 15.32 -5.42
CA ARG A 186 -6.27 14.12 -6.21
C ARG A 186 -7.64 13.57 -5.83
N THR A 187 -7.97 13.59 -4.55
CA THR A 187 -9.30 13.22 -4.04
C THR A 187 -10.39 14.13 -4.62
N ALA A 188 -10.20 15.44 -4.62
CA ALA A 188 -11.16 16.36 -5.23
C ALA A 188 -11.35 16.12 -6.73
N ALA A 189 -10.26 15.81 -7.46
CA ALA A 189 -10.33 15.40 -8.87
C ALA A 189 -11.10 14.09 -9.05
N MET A 190 -10.91 13.11 -8.16
CA MET A 190 -11.66 11.85 -8.15
C MET A 190 -13.16 12.08 -7.93
N PHE A 191 -13.56 13.01 -7.06
CA PHE A 191 -14.97 13.41 -6.90
C PHE A 191 -15.53 14.03 -8.18
N ALA A 192 -14.80 14.95 -8.82
CA ALA A 192 -15.23 15.55 -10.08
C ALA A 192 -15.37 14.51 -11.21
N TRP A 193 -14.43 13.58 -11.29
CA TRP A 193 -14.48 12.44 -12.21
C TRP A 193 -15.69 11.55 -11.94
N ALA A 194 -15.90 11.11 -10.70
CA ALA A 194 -17.04 10.26 -10.36
C ALA A 194 -18.38 10.93 -10.75
N ARG A 195 -18.55 12.22 -10.46
CA ARG A 195 -19.78 12.97 -10.80
C ARG A 195 -20.06 13.07 -12.30
N SER A 196 -19.03 13.08 -13.13
CA SER A 196 -19.16 13.20 -14.59
C SER A 196 -19.06 11.84 -15.31
N SER A 197 -18.68 10.79 -14.59
CA SER A 197 -18.39 9.47 -15.16
C SER A 197 -19.63 8.83 -15.78
N PRO A 198 -19.52 8.25 -16.99
CA PRO A 198 -20.60 7.45 -17.57
C PRO A 198 -20.90 6.19 -16.75
N LEU A 199 -19.94 5.74 -15.93
CA LEU A 199 -20.12 4.61 -15.00
C LEU A 199 -21.08 4.93 -13.85
N ASN A 200 -21.53 6.19 -13.71
CA ASN A 200 -22.53 6.57 -12.72
C ASN A 200 -23.91 6.84 -13.34
N ARG A 201 -24.14 6.47 -14.61
CA ARG A 201 -25.42 6.71 -15.31
C ARG A 201 -26.28 5.45 -15.46
N PHE A 202 -25.64 4.29 -15.59
CA PHE A 202 -26.24 2.97 -15.68
C PHE A 202 -25.22 2.00 -15.08
N HIS A 203 -25.69 1.01 -14.29
CA HIS A 203 -24.86 -0.05 -13.67
C HIS A 203 -23.65 -0.40 -14.56
N PRO A 204 -22.38 -0.42 -14.06
CA PRO A 204 -21.93 -0.53 -12.67
C PRO A 204 -22.10 0.79 -11.89
N VAL A 205 -21.73 0.83 -10.61
CA VAL A 205 -21.78 2.07 -9.81
C VAL A 205 -20.41 2.34 -9.20
N ILE A 206 -19.90 3.56 -9.37
CA ILE A 206 -18.82 4.04 -8.52
C ILE A 206 -19.46 4.38 -7.17
N ALA A 207 -19.33 3.45 -6.23
CA ALA A 207 -19.92 3.58 -4.90
C ALA A 207 -19.25 4.71 -4.10
N TYR A 208 -17.95 4.91 -4.31
CA TYR A 208 -17.20 6.02 -3.73
C TYR A 208 -16.15 6.57 -4.71
N PRO A 209 -16.05 7.90 -4.89
CA PRO A 209 -16.96 8.93 -4.39
C PRO A 209 -18.39 8.72 -4.89
N PRO A 210 -19.42 9.03 -4.08
CA PRO A 210 -20.80 8.76 -4.44
C PRO A 210 -21.25 9.62 -5.63
N PRO A 211 -22.18 9.14 -6.48
CA PRO A 211 -22.76 9.92 -7.56
C PRO A 211 -23.45 11.19 -7.03
N ALA A 212 -23.33 12.33 -7.72
CA ALA A 212 -24.02 13.56 -7.33
C ALA A 212 -25.48 13.63 -7.80
N ASP A 213 -25.88 12.80 -8.76
CA ASP A 213 -27.22 12.84 -9.35
C ASP A 213 -28.22 12.13 -8.44
N ALA A 214 -29.17 12.89 -7.89
CA ALA A 214 -30.24 12.37 -7.04
C ALA A 214 -31.16 11.38 -7.78
N GLY A 215 -31.29 11.48 -9.11
CA GLY A 215 -32.02 10.54 -9.96
C GLY A 215 -31.30 9.21 -10.11
N VAL A 216 -29.97 9.21 -10.20
CA VAL A 216 -29.16 7.98 -10.12
C VAL A 216 -29.39 7.33 -8.76
N LEU A 217 -29.23 8.07 -7.67
CA LEU A 217 -29.43 7.56 -6.31
C LEU A 217 -30.86 7.06 -6.04
N ALA A 218 -31.87 7.69 -6.65
CA ALA A 218 -33.27 7.28 -6.53
C ALA A 218 -33.64 6.08 -7.42
N SER A 219 -32.90 5.84 -8.51
CA SER A 219 -33.10 4.73 -9.43
C SER A 219 -32.23 3.51 -9.11
N LEU A 220 -31.30 3.62 -8.16
CA LEU A 220 -30.53 2.49 -7.68
C LEU A 220 -31.49 1.45 -7.07
N PRO A 221 -31.47 0.20 -7.59
CA PRO A 221 -32.12 -0.89 -6.89
C PRO A 221 -31.52 -0.99 -5.49
N GLU A 222 -32.35 -1.41 -4.55
CA GLU A 222 -32.08 -1.53 -3.11
C GLU A 222 -30.59 -1.80 -2.81
N GLU A 223 -29.97 -0.93 -2.01
CA GLU A 223 -28.55 -1.04 -1.68
C GLU A 223 -28.26 -2.38 -0.99
N ARG A 224 -27.27 -3.12 -1.49
CA ARG A 224 -26.88 -4.38 -0.89
C ARG A 224 -26.05 -4.12 0.36
N GLY A 225 -26.67 -4.31 1.52
CA GLY A 225 -26.05 -4.12 2.83
C GLY A 225 -26.51 -2.83 3.48
N ARG A 226 -25.57 -2.00 3.94
CA ARG A 226 -25.92 -0.72 4.57
C ARG A 226 -26.37 0.30 3.51
N PRO A 227 -27.18 1.31 3.86
CA PRO A 227 -27.63 2.33 2.91
C PRO A 227 -26.54 3.40 2.67
N PHE A 228 -25.34 2.96 2.28
CA PHE A 228 -24.13 3.78 2.14
C PHE A 228 -24.36 4.98 1.23
N LEU A 229 -24.87 4.78 0.01
CA LEU A 229 -25.06 5.84 -0.96
C LEU A 229 -26.11 6.85 -0.49
N ARG A 230 -27.18 6.39 0.18
CA ARG A 230 -28.15 7.29 0.81
C ARG A 230 -27.54 8.10 1.96
N GLU A 231 -26.71 7.48 2.80
CA GLU A 231 -26.03 8.13 3.93
C GLU A 231 -24.99 9.18 3.46
N HIS A 232 -24.29 8.91 2.35
CA HIS A 232 -23.13 9.70 1.91
C HIS A 232 -23.38 10.58 0.67
N ARG A 233 -24.64 10.70 0.22
CA ARG A 233 -25.01 11.51 -0.97
C ARG A 233 -24.63 13.00 -0.90
N PHE A 234 -24.39 13.53 0.30
CA PHE A 234 -23.99 14.92 0.53
C PHE A 234 -22.51 15.06 0.89
N LEU A 235 -21.72 13.99 0.74
CA LEU A 235 -20.29 14.04 0.99
C LEU A 235 -19.62 15.04 0.04
N ALA A 236 -18.87 15.98 0.62
CA ALA A 236 -18.10 16.96 -0.11
C ALA A 236 -16.64 16.51 -0.27
N PRO A 237 -15.99 16.80 -1.42
CA PRO A 237 -14.56 16.61 -1.54
C PRO A 237 -13.80 17.54 -0.57
N PRO A 238 -12.55 17.21 -0.21
CA PRO A 238 -11.68 18.11 0.52
C PRO A 238 -11.37 19.36 -0.31
N ASP A 239 -11.01 20.46 0.37
CA ASP A 239 -10.65 21.71 -0.30
C ASP A 239 -9.32 21.58 -1.06
N ALA A 240 -9.39 21.71 -2.38
CA ALA A 240 -8.24 21.60 -3.27
C ALA A 240 -7.45 22.92 -3.44
N ALA A 241 -7.93 24.03 -2.88
CA ALA A 241 -7.34 25.35 -3.12
C ALA A 241 -5.95 25.53 -2.47
N MET A 242 -5.65 24.82 -1.39
CA MET A 242 -4.38 24.95 -0.68
C MET A 242 -3.19 24.45 -1.52
N GLU A 243 -2.09 25.21 -1.54
CA GLU A 243 -0.85 24.77 -2.19
C GLU A 243 -0.05 23.80 -1.30
N PRO A 244 0.38 22.64 -1.84
CA PRO A 244 1.24 21.69 -1.15
C PRO A 244 2.58 22.31 -0.71
N GLN A 245 2.87 22.22 0.60
CA GLN A 245 4.14 22.70 1.15
C GLN A 245 5.32 21.83 0.70
N ARG A 246 6.42 22.48 0.31
CA ARG A 246 7.67 21.86 -0.13
C ARG A 246 8.79 22.10 0.88
N PHE A 247 9.81 21.24 0.90
CA PHE A 247 11.02 21.48 1.67
C PHE A 247 11.77 22.71 1.15
N SER A 248 11.86 22.85 -0.18
CA SER A 248 12.43 24.02 -0.85
C SER A 248 11.79 25.35 -0.41
N THR A 249 10.46 25.40 -0.28
CA THR A 249 9.75 26.60 0.17
C THR A 249 9.72 26.77 1.69
N ARG A 250 9.69 25.67 2.45
CA ARG A 250 9.81 25.70 3.91
C ARG A 250 11.21 26.10 4.39
N GLY A 251 12.22 25.92 3.54
CA GLY A 251 13.61 26.29 3.80
C GLY A 251 14.43 25.24 4.57
N PHE A 252 13.82 24.14 5.02
CA PHE A 252 14.54 23.05 5.70
C PHE A 252 13.85 21.70 5.57
N SER A 253 14.64 20.62 5.65
CA SER A 253 14.17 19.25 5.83
C SER A 253 14.62 18.67 7.17
N ARG A 254 13.88 17.69 7.71
CA ARG A 254 14.31 16.96 8.89
C ARG A 254 15.06 15.71 8.46
N THR A 255 16.20 15.45 9.10
CA THR A 255 17.03 14.27 8.86
C THR A 255 17.43 13.62 10.19
N PHE A 256 18.26 12.58 10.11
CA PHE A 256 18.77 11.85 11.27
C PHE A 256 19.47 12.79 12.28
N CYS A 257 19.60 12.34 13.54
CA CYS A 257 20.40 13.03 14.55
C CYS A 257 21.84 13.22 14.04
N ARG A 258 22.53 14.30 14.45
CA ARG A 258 23.91 14.58 14.01
C ARG A 258 24.87 13.42 14.26
N ASP A 259 24.74 12.79 15.42
CA ASP A 259 25.59 11.67 15.85
C ASP A 259 24.84 10.34 15.73
N CYS A 260 23.99 10.20 14.70
CA CYS A 260 23.27 8.95 14.50
C CYS A 260 24.25 7.81 14.14
N PRO A 261 24.22 6.67 14.85
CA PRO A 261 25.15 5.57 14.59
C PRO A 261 24.97 4.96 13.19
N PHE A 262 23.80 5.13 12.56
CA PHE A 262 23.48 4.55 11.26
C PHE A 262 23.96 5.37 10.06
N HIS A 263 24.61 6.52 10.28
CA HIS A 263 25.19 7.32 9.20
C HIS A 263 26.10 6.53 8.24
N PRO A 264 27.02 5.66 8.72
CA PRO A 264 27.87 4.86 7.83
C PRO A 264 27.06 3.95 6.89
N ALA A 265 26.05 3.26 7.42
CA ALA A 265 25.17 2.41 6.62
C ALA A 265 24.42 3.20 5.55
N LEU A 266 23.83 4.35 5.91
CA LEU A 266 23.13 5.23 4.97
C LEU A 266 24.04 5.74 3.85
N ARG A 267 25.31 6.07 4.17
CA ARG A 267 26.30 6.49 3.18
C ARG A 267 26.69 5.35 2.24
N ILE A 268 26.88 4.13 2.74
CA ILE A 268 27.17 2.96 1.90
C ILE A 268 26.04 2.70 0.91
N LEU A 269 24.78 2.77 1.34
CA LEU A 269 23.62 2.61 0.45
C LEU A 269 23.59 3.70 -0.63
N GLN A 270 23.86 4.95 -0.25
CA GLN A 270 23.95 6.08 -1.17
C GLN A 270 25.09 5.90 -2.20
N GLU A 271 26.30 5.56 -1.74
CA GLU A 271 27.48 5.30 -2.59
C GLU A 271 27.21 4.17 -3.61
N ARG A 272 26.42 3.17 -3.21
CA ARG A 272 26.05 2.03 -4.07
C ARG A 272 24.84 2.29 -4.96
N GLY A 273 24.24 3.48 -4.90
CA GLY A 273 23.04 3.83 -5.66
C GLY A 273 21.83 2.97 -5.31
N MET A 274 21.78 2.42 -4.09
CA MET A 274 20.68 1.56 -3.65
C MET A 274 19.43 2.39 -3.36
N GLN A 275 18.31 1.92 -3.88
CA GLN A 275 16.99 2.48 -3.63
C GLN A 275 16.23 1.58 -2.67
N ALA A 276 15.67 2.15 -1.60
CA ALA A 276 15.03 1.41 -0.53
C ALA A 276 13.57 1.79 -0.33
N VAL A 277 12.76 0.83 0.09
CA VAL A 277 11.49 1.11 0.75
C VAL A 277 11.76 1.37 2.22
N CYS A 278 11.28 2.50 2.72
CA CYS A 278 11.45 2.89 4.11
C CYS A 278 10.16 2.65 4.91
N ASP A 279 10.32 2.41 6.20
CA ASP A 279 9.21 2.33 7.14
C ASP A 279 8.92 3.65 7.86
N ALA A 280 7.70 3.77 8.37
CA ALA A 280 7.38 4.79 9.37
C ALA A 280 8.31 4.63 10.59
N GLY A 281 8.99 5.71 10.96
CA GLY A 281 10.06 5.70 11.97
C GLY A 281 11.29 6.44 11.46
N CYS A 282 12.45 6.26 12.12
CA CYS A 282 13.67 6.96 11.72
C CYS A 282 14.10 6.63 10.28
N SER A 283 13.80 5.44 9.76
CA SER A 283 14.16 5.05 8.40
C SER A 283 13.47 5.88 7.32
N ILE A 284 12.29 6.46 7.57
CA ILE A 284 11.62 7.39 6.64
C ILE A 284 12.48 8.63 6.35
N LEU A 285 13.36 9.02 7.26
CA LEU A 285 14.25 10.17 7.08
C LEU A 285 15.31 9.91 6.00
N ALA A 286 15.53 8.65 5.60
CA ALA A 286 16.41 8.30 4.49
C ALA A 286 15.83 8.69 3.12
N MET A 287 14.53 8.99 3.04
CA MET A 287 13.90 9.61 1.87
C MET A 287 14.33 11.07 1.71
N ASN A 288 14.67 11.73 2.82
CA ASN A 288 15.05 13.12 2.82
C ASN A 288 16.53 13.30 2.49
N PRO A 289 16.93 14.52 2.11
CA PRO A 289 18.33 14.90 2.07
C PRO A 289 19.04 14.67 3.43
N PRO A 290 20.34 14.35 3.44
CA PRO A 290 21.23 14.28 2.27
C PRO A 290 21.22 12.93 1.55
N TYR A 291 20.46 11.94 2.02
CA TYR A 291 20.56 10.56 1.54
C TYR A 291 19.76 10.33 0.27
N ARG A 292 18.46 10.70 0.26
CA ARG A 292 17.54 10.48 -0.85
C ARG A 292 17.56 9.05 -1.41
N ILE A 293 17.77 8.06 -0.54
CA ILE A 293 17.80 6.63 -0.92
C ILE A 293 16.41 5.98 -0.83
N GLY A 294 15.49 6.56 -0.05
CA GLY A 294 14.15 6.03 0.11
C GLY A 294 13.23 6.43 -1.06
N VAL A 295 12.57 5.44 -1.69
CA VAL A 295 11.66 5.66 -2.84
C VAL A 295 10.18 5.70 -2.43
N ALA A 296 9.81 4.97 -1.38
CA ALA A 296 8.44 4.92 -0.88
C ALA A 296 8.37 4.52 0.59
N ALA A 297 7.27 4.86 1.26
CA ALA A 297 6.90 4.37 2.58
C ALA A 297 5.38 4.16 2.66
N TYR A 298 4.96 2.95 3.04
CA TYR A 298 3.54 2.53 3.05
C TYR A 298 3.04 2.14 4.45
N GLY A 299 3.61 2.73 5.50
CA GLY A 299 3.21 2.48 6.89
C GLY A 299 4.30 1.84 7.74
N LEU A 300 3.92 1.41 8.94
CA LEU A 300 4.81 0.74 9.89
C LEU A 300 4.88 -0.75 9.55
N GLY A 301 6.10 -1.31 9.45
CA GLY A 301 6.36 -2.71 9.11
C GLY A 301 6.13 -3.08 7.65
N SER A 302 5.88 -2.11 6.76
CA SER A 302 5.45 -2.37 5.37
C SER A 302 6.61 -2.57 4.40
N SER A 303 7.80 -2.06 4.72
CA SER A 303 8.96 -2.00 3.81
C SER A 303 9.43 -3.37 3.32
N VAL A 304 9.32 -4.42 4.15
CA VAL A 304 9.80 -5.76 3.83
C VAL A 304 9.07 -6.34 2.61
N ALA A 305 7.75 -6.43 2.66
CA ALA A 305 6.94 -7.01 1.58
C ALA A 305 6.92 -6.13 0.32
N VAL A 306 6.84 -4.80 0.48
CA VAL A 306 6.89 -3.86 -0.66
C VAL A 306 8.26 -3.93 -1.36
N ALA A 307 9.35 -3.99 -0.61
CA ALA A 307 10.68 -4.08 -1.21
C ALA A 307 10.89 -5.42 -1.92
N ALA A 308 10.37 -6.53 -1.37
CA ALA A 308 10.60 -7.87 -1.89
C ALA A 308 10.04 -8.06 -3.32
N THR A 309 8.96 -7.37 -3.67
CA THR A 309 8.37 -7.37 -5.02
C THR A 309 8.69 -6.10 -5.82
N GLY A 310 9.39 -5.15 -5.20
CA GLY A 310 9.79 -3.85 -5.76
C GLY A 310 11.31 -3.68 -5.84
N PRO A 311 11.90 -2.64 -5.20
CA PRO A 311 13.32 -2.27 -5.37
C PRO A 311 14.33 -3.19 -4.67
N ARG A 312 13.88 -4.25 -3.98
CA ARG A 312 14.72 -5.27 -3.32
C ARG A 312 15.55 -4.83 -2.12
N VAL A 313 15.41 -3.58 -1.65
CA VAL A 313 16.01 -3.12 -0.39
C VAL A 313 14.93 -2.60 0.55
N ALA A 314 14.85 -3.17 1.75
CA ALA A 314 13.99 -2.68 2.83
C ALA A 314 14.85 -2.01 3.92
N LEU A 315 14.44 -0.82 4.36
CA LEU A 315 15.00 -0.11 5.50
C LEU A 315 13.97 -0.04 6.63
N ILE A 316 14.11 -0.92 7.62
CA ILE A 316 13.15 -1.11 8.70
C ILE A 316 13.79 -0.83 10.07
N GLY A 317 13.01 -0.31 11.02
CA GLY A 317 13.43 -0.22 12.42
C GLY A 317 13.16 -1.53 13.17
N ASP A 318 13.91 -1.80 14.23
CA ASP A 318 13.71 -2.99 15.09
C ASP A 318 12.26 -3.17 15.57
N TYR A 319 11.61 -2.12 16.08
CA TYR A 319 10.22 -2.20 16.52
C TYR A 319 9.24 -2.34 15.35
N ALA A 320 9.51 -1.67 14.23
CA ALA A 320 8.66 -1.78 13.04
C ALA A 320 8.65 -3.21 12.50
N LEU A 321 9.79 -3.90 12.59
CA LEU A 321 9.89 -5.32 12.29
C LEU A 321 8.98 -6.14 13.20
N LEU A 322 9.06 -5.94 14.53
CA LEU A 322 8.21 -6.66 15.50
C LEU A 322 6.72 -6.35 15.34
N HIS A 323 6.37 -5.12 14.98
CA HIS A 323 4.99 -4.67 14.89
C HIS A 323 4.20 -5.39 13.78
N SER A 324 4.74 -5.43 12.58
CA SER A 324 4.06 -6.03 11.40
C SER A 324 5.02 -6.56 10.34
N GLY A 325 6.32 -6.23 10.41
CA GLY A 325 7.30 -6.70 9.44
C GLY A 325 7.65 -8.18 9.54
N LEU A 326 7.42 -8.84 10.69
CA LEU A 326 7.71 -10.27 10.89
C LEU A 326 6.91 -11.16 9.93
N ASN A 327 5.62 -10.88 9.73
CA ASN A 327 4.77 -11.66 8.82
C ASN A 327 5.28 -11.56 7.37
N ALA A 328 5.69 -10.35 6.95
CA ALA A 328 6.30 -10.15 5.64
C ALA A 328 7.65 -10.88 5.54
N LEU A 329 8.47 -10.85 6.58
CA LEU A 329 9.78 -11.51 6.57
C LEU A 329 9.64 -13.03 6.41
N ILE A 330 8.68 -13.65 7.13
CA ILE A 330 8.37 -15.07 7.01
C ILE A 330 7.97 -15.39 5.56
N ASP A 331 7.06 -14.60 4.99
CA ASP A 331 6.59 -14.77 3.60
C ASP A 331 7.74 -14.72 2.59
N VAL A 332 8.63 -13.74 2.74
CA VAL A 332 9.78 -13.52 1.87
C VAL A 332 10.77 -14.70 1.92
N TYR A 333 11.05 -15.22 3.13
CA TYR A 333 11.97 -16.35 3.32
C TYR A 333 11.39 -17.66 2.80
N GLU A 334 10.14 -17.97 3.11
CA GLU A 334 9.45 -19.16 2.60
C GLU A 334 9.40 -19.18 1.07
N ARG A 335 9.23 -18.01 0.44
CA ARG A 335 9.16 -17.87 -1.02
C ARG A 335 10.52 -17.66 -1.69
N GLY A 336 11.60 -17.53 -0.94
CA GLY A 336 12.94 -17.28 -1.47
C GLY A 336 13.05 -15.97 -2.26
N LEU A 337 12.29 -14.93 -1.90
CA LEU A 337 12.30 -13.67 -2.65
C LEU A 337 13.62 -12.91 -2.45
N PRO A 338 14.21 -12.32 -3.51
CA PRO A 338 15.55 -11.75 -3.47
C PRO A 338 15.55 -10.35 -2.83
N LEU A 339 15.45 -10.30 -1.50
CA LEU A 339 15.36 -9.09 -0.67
C LEU A 339 16.63 -8.88 0.18
N LEU A 340 17.17 -7.66 0.20
CA LEU A 340 18.05 -7.17 1.26
C LEU A 340 17.22 -6.43 2.32
N CYS A 341 16.97 -7.08 3.46
CA CYS A 341 16.27 -6.50 4.60
C CYS A 341 17.28 -5.93 5.60
N ILE A 342 17.29 -4.61 5.79
CA ILE A 342 18.23 -3.93 6.68
C ILE A 342 17.45 -3.40 7.88
N VAL A 343 17.80 -3.91 9.07
CA VAL A 343 17.17 -3.54 10.32
C VAL A 343 18.08 -2.60 11.10
N PHE A 344 17.62 -1.37 11.34
CA PHE A 344 18.26 -0.46 12.30
C PHE A 344 17.82 -0.84 13.71
N ALA A 345 18.71 -1.53 14.44
CA ALA A 345 18.49 -1.95 15.82
C ALA A 345 19.15 -0.97 16.78
N ASN A 346 18.38 0.04 17.20
CA ASN A 346 18.80 1.01 18.20
C ASN A 346 18.24 0.72 19.61
N ARG A 347 17.46 -0.36 19.73
CA ARG A 347 16.77 -0.81 20.94
C ARG A 347 15.86 0.26 21.55
N ARG A 348 15.41 1.22 20.73
CA ARG A 348 14.67 2.40 21.19
C ARG A 348 13.67 2.92 20.16
N MET A 349 12.44 3.16 20.61
CA MET A 349 11.40 3.84 19.85
C MET A 349 11.65 5.35 19.74
N GLY A 350 12.69 5.75 18.98
CA GLY A 350 13.27 7.10 18.99
C GLY A 350 12.35 8.23 18.54
N MET A 351 11.30 7.93 17.77
CA MET A 351 10.30 8.92 17.33
C MET A 351 9.04 8.95 18.21
N THR A 352 8.85 7.96 19.10
CA THR A 352 7.61 7.75 19.86
C THR A 352 7.94 7.42 21.32
N GLY A 353 8.15 8.47 22.12
CA GLY A 353 8.35 8.33 23.57
C GLY A 353 9.71 7.79 24.01
N GLY A 354 10.52 7.24 23.10
CA GLY A 354 11.88 6.79 23.42
C GLY A 354 11.94 5.54 24.28
N HIS A 355 10.87 4.73 24.28
CA HIS A 355 10.77 3.48 25.03
C HIS A 355 11.75 2.42 24.52
N PRO A 356 12.19 1.48 25.38
CA PRO A 356 13.02 0.37 24.96
C PRO A 356 12.26 -0.58 24.03
N VAL A 357 12.99 -1.23 23.12
CA VAL A 357 12.46 -2.24 22.19
C VAL A 357 12.93 -3.63 22.64
N PRO A 358 12.08 -4.67 22.55
CA PRO A 358 12.51 -6.04 22.80
C PRO A 358 13.69 -6.47 21.91
N GLU A 359 14.48 -7.44 22.39
CA GLU A 359 15.61 -7.98 21.63
C GLU A 359 15.13 -8.76 20.40
N ILE A 360 15.20 -8.12 19.23
CA ILE A 360 14.61 -8.64 17.99
C ILE A 360 15.22 -9.97 17.52
N LEU A 361 16.50 -10.22 17.80
CA LEU A 361 17.20 -11.42 17.34
C LEU A 361 16.50 -12.70 17.82
N ARG A 362 15.90 -12.66 19.02
CA ARG A 362 15.12 -13.77 19.57
C ARG A 362 13.91 -14.16 18.71
N TYR A 363 13.38 -13.23 17.92
CA TYR A 363 12.20 -13.42 17.06
C TYR A 363 12.55 -13.81 15.63
N ILE A 364 13.80 -13.62 15.20
CA ILE A 364 14.24 -13.79 13.81
C ILE A 364 15.46 -14.72 13.66
N THR A 365 15.79 -15.52 14.67
CA THR A 365 16.90 -16.50 14.60
C THR A 365 16.74 -17.47 13.43
N TRP A 366 15.51 -17.83 13.08
CA TRP A 366 15.18 -18.68 11.92
C TRP A 366 15.58 -18.05 10.57
N ALA A 367 15.75 -16.72 10.52
CA ALA A 367 16.13 -15.98 9.32
C ALA A 367 17.66 -15.86 9.13
N ASP A 368 18.45 -16.43 10.06
CA ASP A 368 19.91 -16.38 10.12
C ASP A 368 20.49 -14.98 9.80
N PRO A 369 20.14 -13.94 10.59
CA PRO A 369 20.50 -12.58 10.25
C PRO A 369 22.01 -12.34 10.40
N VAL A 370 22.59 -11.61 9.45
CA VAL A 370 23.94 -11.06 9.59
C VAL A 370 23.88 -9.88 10.57
N VAL A 371 24.60 -9.98 11.69
CA VAL A 371 24.65 -8.92 12.70
C VAL A 371 25.92 -8.10 12.52
N CYS A 372 25.78 -6.77 12.48
CA CYS A 372 26.91 -5.83 12.33
C CYS A 372 26.80 -4.72 13.36
N ALA A 373 27.92 -4.31 13.95
CA ALA A 373 27.97 -3.06 14.71
C ALA A 373 27.89 -1.85 13.75
N ALA A 374 27.16 -0.81 14.12
CA ALA A 374 26.94 0.36 13.27
C ALA A 374 28.20 1.17 13.00
N ASP A 375 29.23 1.06 13.85
CA ASP A 375 30.54 1.69 13.72
C ASP A 375 31.57 0.83 12.96
N ASP A 376 31.27 -0.43 12.65
CA ASP A 376 32.13 -1.28 11.82
C ASP A 376 31.84 -1.10 10.33
N ALA A 377 32.47 -0.09 9.74
CA ALA A 377 32.34 0.22 8.32
C ALA A 377 32.76 -0.93 7.39
N THR A 378 33.69 -1.80 7.82
CA THR A 378 34.17 -2.92 7.00
C THR A 378 33.12 -4.02 6.95
N ALA A 379 32.58 -4.42 8.11
CA ALA A 379 31.49 -5.38 8.18
C ALA A 379 30.25 -4.89 7.42
N LEU A 380 29.88 -3.61 7.59
CA LEU A 380 28.76 -3.01 6.85
C LEU A 380 28.97 -3.07 5.33
N ARG A 381 30.16 -2.76 4.81
CA ARG A 381 30.44 -2.85 3.37
C ARG A 381 30.32 -4.28 2.84
N HIS A 382 30.70 -5.29 3.63
CA HIS A 382 30.53 -6.69 3.23
C HIS A 382 29.06 -7.15 3.31
N ALA A 383 28.32 -6.72 4.33
CA ALA A 383 26.95 -7.16 4.57
C ALA A 383 25.92 -6.51 3.63
N LEU A 384 26.06 -5.20 3.35
CA LEU A 384 25.07 -4.39 2.62
C LEU A 384 25.14 -4.55 1.10
N VAL A 385 25.09 -5.79 0.62
CA VAL A 385 25.11 -6.17 -0.80
C VAL A 385 23.77 -6.81 -1.15
N LEU A 386 23.21 -6.48 -2.32
CA LEU A 386 22.01 -7.14 -2.82
C LEU A 386 22.26 -8.64 -2.98
N PRO A 387 21.43 -9.52 -2.41
CA PRO A 387 21.59 -10.96 -2.59
C PRO A 387 21.33 -11.34 -4.05
N GLU A 388 22.12 -12.26 -4.59
CA GLU A 388 21.88 -12.83 -5.92
C GLU A 388 20.67 -13.78 -5.87
N ASP A 389 20.66 -14.67 -4.87
CA ASP A 389 19.59 -15.63 -4.61
C ASP A 389 19.05 -15.50 -3.18
N GLY A 390 17.73 -15.60 -3.05
CA GLY A 390 17.04 -15.61 -1.75
C GLY A 390 17.15 -14.30 -0.94
N PRO A 391 16.49 -14.24 0.22
CA PRO A 391 16.55 -13.07 1.08
C PRO A 391 17.78 -13.08 1.98
N ARG A 392 18.19 -11.88 2.38
CA ARG A 392 19.23 -11.62 3.37
C ARG A 392 18.75 -10.58 4.36
N THR A 393 18.78 -10.91 5.64
CA THR A 393 18.53 -9.96 6.72
C THR A 393 19.84 -9.50 7.33
N VAL A 394 20.04 -8.19 7.43
CA VAL A 394 21.18 -7.55 8.09
C VAL A 394 20.66 -6.73 9.26
N VAL A 395 21.06 -7.08 10.47
CA VAL A 395 20.76 -6.33 11.69
C VAL A 395 21.95 -5.46 12.02
N ILE A 396 21.74 -4.15 11.99
CA ILE A 396 22.77 -3.17 12.35
C ILE A 396 22.49 -2.68 13.76
N GLU A 397 23.37 -3.02 14.70
CA GLU A 397 23.25 -2.64 16.11
C GLU A 397 23.94 -1.30 16.37
N GLY A 398 23.22 -0.35 16.94
CA GLY A 398 23.76 0.94 17.33
C GLY A 398 23.07 1.50 18.57
N VAL A 399 23.66 2.51 19.21
CA VAL A 399 23.04 3.18 20.36
C VAL A 399 22.64 4.59 19.96
N CYS A 400 21.37 4.95 20.16
CA CYS A 400 20.95 6.33 19.92
C CYS A 400 21.66 7.29 20.90
N PRO A 401 22.11 8.47 20.42
CA PRO A 401 22.74 9.45 21.29
C PRO A 401 21.77 9.95 22.37
N GLU A 402 22.27 10.12 23.59
CA GLU A 402 21.51 10.66 24.71
C GLU A 402 21.05 12.10 24.41
N GLY A 403 19.77 12.40 24.64
CA GLY A 403 19.19 13.71 24.30
C GLY A 403 19.17 14.05 22.81
N GLY A 404 19.57 13.12 21.92
CA GLY A 404 19.64 13.34 20.48
C GLY A 404 18.30 13.79 19.90
N ARG A 405 18.34 14.82 19.05
CA ARG A 405 17.18 15.32 18.31
C ARG A 405 17.46 15.25 16.82
N HIS A 406 16.46 14.82 16.05
CA HIS A 406 16.48 14.90 14.60
C HIS A 406 16.78 16.34 14.16
N VAL A 407 17.75 16.48 13.26
CA VAL A 407 18.29 17.79 12.88
C VAL A 407 17.44 18.40 11.77
N ALA A 408 17.21 19.71 11.85
CA ALA A 408 16.73 20.49 10.72
C ALA A 408 17.95 20.89 9.87
N MET A 409 17.94 20.49 8.61
CA MET A 409 19.00 20.81 7.66
C MET A 409 18.45 21.84 6.67
N GLU A 410 19.13 22.98 6.57
CA GLU A 410 18.69 24.07 5.71
C GLU A 410 18.81 23.68 4.24
N TYR A 411 17.86 24.13 3.43
CA TYR A 411 17.84 23.82 2.00
C TYR A 411 19.00 24.48 1.23
N ARG A 412 19.64 25.51 1.82
CA ARG A 412 20.82 26.17 1.24
C ARG A 412 22.10 25.34 1.38
N ASP A 413 22.09 24.36 2.29
CA ASP A 413 23.21 23.46 2.58
C ASP A 413 23.08 22.10 1.86
N LEU A 414 22.12 22.01 0.94
CA LEU A 414 21.74 20.83 0.15
C LEU A 414 22.05 21.00 -1.33
#